data_AF-A0AAV0CHM4-F1
#
_entry.id   AF-A0AAV0CHM4-F1
#
_cell.length_a   1.000
_cell.length_b   1.000
_cell.length_c   1.000
_cell.angle_alpha   90.00
_cell.angle_beta   90.00
_cell.angle_gamma   90.00
#
_symmetry.space_group_name_H-M   'P 1'
#
loop_
_entity.id
_entity.type
_entity.pdbx_description
1 polymer ?
#
loop_
_entity_poly.entity_id
_entity_poly.type
_entity_poly.pdbx_seq_one_letter_code
_entity_poly.pdbx_strand_id
1 'polypeptide(L)'
;METPTKMLWCLILCAVLMVGPSKADKNVTITLIKSAVADGAVCLDGSPPAYHWDAGSGSGARNWLVHLGGGGWCINSTVYENHTEAYADSCTNRATLAIRSSFHMGDFPFTGIFSDEENQTYFYNWNRVIVRYCDGGSFSGVVDQPDPETKLFYRGARIYKAVITELMAKGMQDAREVILAGGSAGE
;
A
#
# COMPACT_ATOMS: atom_id res chain seq x y z
N MET A 1 -34.96 -65.48 2.24
CA MET A 1 -35.20 -64.20 1.55
C MET A 1 -34.56 -63.12 2.41
N GLU A 2 -33.29 -62.81 2.15
CA GLU A 2 -32.57 -61.73 2.81
C GLU A 2 -32.22 -60.68 1.75
N THR A 3 -32.63 -59.44 1.99
CA THR A 3 -32.36 -58.28 1.14
C THR A 3 -30.92 -57.78 1.37
N PRO A 4 -30.13 -57.45 0.33
CA PRO A 4 -28.79 -56.93 0.54
C PRO A 4 -28.83 -55.40 0.73
N THR A 5 -28.71 -54.96 1.97
CA THR A 5 -28.40 -53.56 2.30
C THR A 5 -26.88 -53.35 2.20
N LYS A 6 -26.34 -53.27 0.98
CA LYS A 6 -24.92 -52.95 0.75
C LYS A 6 -24.76 -52.05 -0.47
N MET A 7 -25.27 -50.82 -0.40
CA MET A 7 -24.88 -49.81 -1.40
C MET A 7 -25.10 -48.39 -0.89
N LEU A 8 -24.46 -47.99 0.21
CA LEU A 8 -24.39 -46.57 0.56
C LEU A 8 -23.24 -46.20 1.50
N TRP A 9 -22.04 -46.76 1.30
CA TRP A 9 -20.87 -46.44 2.15
C TRP A 9 -19.60 -46.19 1.31
N CYS A 10 -19.72 -45.54 0.14
CA CYS A 10 -18.55 -45.29 -0.73
C CYS A 10 -18.41 -43.86 -1.29
N LEU A 11 -19.13 -42.85 -0.79
CA LEU A 11 -19.05 -41.49 -1.35
C LEU A 11 -18.87 -40.35 -0.34
N ILE A 12 -18.45 -40.63 0.91
CA ILE A 12 -18.19 -39.57 1.92
C ILE A 12 -16.73 -39.59 2.41
N LEU A 13 -15.80 -40.10 1.61
CA LEU A 13 -14.36 -39.99 1.90
C LEU A 13 -13.65 -39.34 0.72
N CYS A 14 -12.87 -38.29 1.01
CA CYS A 14 -12.04 -37.50 0.09
C CYS A 14 -12.67 -36.27 -0.60
N ALA A 15 -13.55 -35.55 0.08
CA ALA A 15 -13.67 -34.10 -0.13
C ALA A 15 -13.20 -33.31 1.11
N VAL A 16 -12.25 -33.86 1.86
CA VAL A 16 -11.40 -33.03 2.72
C VAL A 16 -10.52 -32.26 1.76
N LEU A 17 -10.94 -31.03 1.45
CA LEU A 17 -10.15 -30.04 0.75
C LEU A 17 -8.73 -30.11 1.33
N MET A 18 -7.76 -30.51 0.50
CA MET A 18 -6.35 -30.28 0.79
C MET A 18 -6.10 -28.77 0.68
N VAL A 19 -6.64 -28.01 1.63
CA VAL A 19 -6.10 -26.69 1.95
C VAL A 19 -4.78 -27.01 2.64
N GLY A 20 -3.73 -27.15 1.83
CA GLY A 20 -2.37 -27.11 2.34
C GLY A 20 -2.19 -25.82 3.16
N PRO A 21 -1.32 -25.83 4.17
CA PRO A 21 -1.07 -24.63 4.96
C PRO A 21 -0.73 -23.48 4.00
N SER A 22 -1.51 -22.41 4.05
CA SER A 22 -1.16 -21.18 3.32
C SER A 22 0.19 -20.72 3.87
N LYS A 23 1.16 -20.48 2.99
CA LYS A 23 2.41 -19.84 3.39
C LYS A 23 2.07 -18.52 4.10
N ALA A 24 2.78 -18.25 5.18
CA ALA A 24 2.59 -17.01 5.93
C ALA A 24 2.88 -15.80 5.03
N ASP A 25 2.07 -14.75 5.20
CA ASP A 25 2.23 -13.50 4.46
C ASP A 25 3.63 -12.93 4.63
N LYS A 26 4.21 -12.42 3.55
CA LYS A 26 5.55 -11.85 3.54
C LYS A 26 5.50 -10.42 4.07
N ASN A 27 6.11 -10.16 5.23
CA ASN A 27 6.35 -8.80 5.68
C ASN A 27 7.46 -8.15 4.83
N VAL A 28 7.12 -7.04 4.17
CA VAL A 28 8.04 -6.26 3.34
C VAL A 28 8.49 -5.04 4.12
N THR A 29 9.81 -4.85 4.22
CA THR A 29 10.41 -3.74 4.95
C THR A 29 10.13 -2.40 4.28
N ILE A 30 9.87 -1.38 5.10
CA ILE A 30 9.66 -0.02 4.63
C ILE A 30 10.96 0.59 4.09
N THR A 31 10.86 1.31 2.97
CA THR A 31 11.94 2.14 2.42
C THR A 31 11.57 3.61 2.55
N LEU A 32 12.45 4.39 3.20
CA LEU A 32 12.30 5.84 3.36
C LEU A 32 13.15 6.60 2.34
N ILE A 33 12.55 7.53 1.61
CA ILE A 33 13.25 8.36 0.63
C ILE A 33 13.82 9.61 1.32
N LYS A 34 14.81 9.42 2.19
CA LYS A 34 15.39 10.50 3.01
C LYS A 34 15.92 11.67 2.16
N SER A 35 16.46 11.39 0.97
CA SER A 35 16.97 12.41 0.05
C SER A 35 15.87 13.34 -0.48
N ALA A 36 14.64 12.85 -0.62
CA ALA A 36 13.54 13.63 -1.21
C ALA A 36 13.05 14.78 -0.31
N VAL A 37 13.43 14.76 0.98
CA VAL A 37 13.18 15.87 1.91
C VAL A 37 13.85 17.15 1.43
N ALA A 38 15.06 17.06 0.87
CA ALA A 38 15.79 18.21 0.33
C ALA A 38 15.06 18.85 -0.87
N ASP A 39 14.32 18.05 -1.63
CA ASP A 39 13.47 18.50 -2.74
C ASP A 39 12.06 18.92 -2.27
N GLY A 40 11.85 18.90 -0.96
CA GLY A 40 10.59 19.24 -0.32
C GLY A 40 9.50 18.19 -0.48
N ALA A 41 9.77 16.98 -0.97
CA ALA A 41 8.80 15.89 -0.89
C ALA A 41 8.79 15.36 0.56
N VAL A 42 7.74 15.72 1.29
CA VAL A 42 7.57 15.35 2.71
C VAL A 42 6.11 15.04 3.01
N CYS A 43 5.88 14.17 3.98
CA CYS A 43 4.58 13.89 4.59
C CYS A 43 4.03 15.12 5.32
N LEU A 44 2.78 15.04 5.80
CA LEU A 44 2.10 16.12 6.53
C LEU A 44 2.94 16.72 7.67
N ASP A 45 3.69 15.88 8.38
CA ASP A 45 4.53 16.24 9.52
C ASP A 45 5.98 16.62 9.15
N GLY A 46 6.34 16.58 7.88
CA GLY A 46 7.70 16.83 7.40
C GLY A 46 8.59 15.59 7.29
N SER A 47 8.11 14.39 7.63
CA SER A 47 8.87 13.14 7.46
C SER A 47 9.09 12.82 5.97
N PRO A 48 10.11 12.01 5.61
CA PRO A 48 10.31 11.59 4.22
C PRO A 48 9.14 10.72 3.72
N PRO A 49 8.89 10.67 2.40
CA PRO A 49 7.96 9.70 1.82
C PRO A 49 8.53 8.29 1.93
N ALA A 50 7.64 7.30 1.81
CA ALA A 50 7.98 5.90 1.97
C ALA A 50 7.22 4.97 1.02
N TYR A 51 7.79 3.81 0.76
CA TYR A 51 7.14 2.73 0.03
C TYR A 51 7.68 1.37 0.51
N HIS A 52 6.94 0.31 0.21
CA HIS A 52 7.39 -1.08 0.33
C HIS A 52 7.60 -1.62 -1.06
N TRP A 53 8.67 -2.39 -1.28
CA TRP A 53 8.95 -3.02 -2.56
C TRP A 53 9.42 -4.45 -2.36
N ASP A 54 8.73 -5.36 -3.03
CA ASP A 54 9.20 -6.72 -3.24
C ASP A 54 9.57 -6.92 -4.71
N ALA A 55 10.81 -7.35 -4.94
CA ALA A 55 11.38 -7.46 -6.27
C ALA A 55 10.74 -8.61 -7.07
N GLY A 56 10.47 -8.34 -8.35
CA GLY A 56 9.95 -9.34 -9.27
C GLY A 56 10.99 -10.42 -9.61
N SER A 57 10.51 -11.55 -10.12
CA SER A 57 11.36 -12.69 -10.48
C SER A 57 10.89 -13.39 -11.75
N GLY A 58 11.77 -14.17 -12.37
CA GLY A 58 11.45 -14.96 -13.56
C GLY A 58 10.84 -14.13 -14.69
N SER A 59 9.72 -14.62 -15.24
CA SER A 59 9.00 -13.94 -16.33
C SER A 59 8.34 -12.62 -15.92
N GLY A 60 8.08 -12.40 -14.63
CA GLY A 60 7.48 -11.18 -14.08
C GLY A 60 8.49 -10.10 -13.70
N ALA A 61 9.81 -10.36 -13.78
CA ALA A 61 10.86 -9.45 -13.31
C ALA A 61 10.86 -8.06 -13.98
N ARG A 62 10.27 -7.93 -15.17
CA ARG A 62 10.13 -6.66 -15.91
C ARG A 62 8.75 -6.04 -15.81
N ASN A 63 7.83 -6.62 -15.05
CA ASN A 63 6.49 -6.10 -14.86
C ASN A 63 6.35 -5.51 -13.47
N TRP A 64 5.58 -4.44 -13.34
CA TRP A 64 5.46 -3.67 -12.11
C TRP A 64 3.98 -3.46 -11.74
N LEU A 65 3.65 -3.77 -10.51
CA LEU A 65 2.40 -3.40 -9.86
C LEU A 65 2.73 -2.32 -8.81
N VAL A 66 2.37 -1.08 -9.10
CA VAL A 66 2.57 0.06 -8.20
C VAL A 66 1.22 0.47 -7.63
N HIS A 67 1.03 0.33 -6.32
CA HIS A 67 -0.21 0.66 -5.65
C HIS A 67 -0.06 1.88 -4.75
N LEU A 68 -0.92 2.88 -4.96
CA LEU A 68 -1.04 4.04 -4.09
C LEU A 68 -1.94 3.70 -2.91
N GLY A 69 -1.36 3.68 -1.70
CA GLY A 69 -2.13 3.43 -0.49
C GLY A 69 -3.22 4.49 -0.26
N GLY A 70 -4.27 4.12 0.44
CA GLY A 70 -5.35 5.03 0.84
C GLY A 70 -5.39 5.30 2.34
N GLY A 71 -6.48 5.93 2.77
CA GLY A 71 -6.76 6.16 4.19
C GLY A 71 -7.56 7.42 4.47
N GLY A 72 -8.52 7.78 3.61
CA GLY A 72 -9.33 9.00 3.72
C GLY A 72 -8.53 10.29 3.51
N TRP A 73 -9.11 11.42 3.87
CA TRP A 73 -8.49 12.74 3.70
C TRP A 73 -8.31 13.43 5.05
N CYS A 74 -7.66 14.60 5.04
CA CYS A 74 -7.86 15.57 6.09
C CYS A 74 -8.22 16.93 5.54
N ILE A 75 -8.89 17.71 6.38
CA ILE A 75 -9.25 19.09 6.09
C ILE A 75 -8.81 19.93 7.29
N ASN A 76 -8.16 21.06 7.02
CA ASN A 76 -7.83 22.03 8.06
C ASN A 76 -9.08 22.90 8.33
N SER A 77 -9.99 22.41 9.17
CA SER A 77 -11.24 23.09 9.53
C SER A 77 -11.66 22.76 10.96
N THR A 78 -12.15 23.78 11.68
CA THR A 78 -12.64 23.66 13.06
C THR A 78 -13.81 22.69 13.20
N VAL A 79 -14.54 22.44 12.11
CA VAL A 79 -15.63 21.44 12.06
C VAL A 79 -15.11 20.02 12.33
N TYR A 80 -13.88 19.72 11.95
CA TYR A 80 -13.29 18.39 12.09
C TYR A 80 -12.34 18.27 13.30
N GLU A 81 -12.20 19.30 14.13
CA GLU A 81 -11.36 19.25 15.33
C GLU A 81 -11.88 18.22 16.37
N ASN A 82 -13.21 18.04 16.42
CA ASN A 82 -13.89 17.17 17.39
C ASN A 82 -14.65 16.00 16.73
N HIS A 83 -14.56 15.84 15.41
CA HIS A 83 -15.29 14.80 14.67
C HIS A 83 -14.33 13.70 14.20
N THR A 84 -14.50 12.51 14.75
CA THR A 84 -14.01 11.26 14.14
C THR A 84 -15.04 10.80 13.10
N GLU A 85 -15.22 11.55 12.01
CA GLU A 85 -15.94 11.01 10.86
C GLU A 85 -15.03 10.05 10.10
N ALA A 86 -15.60 8.97 9.57
CA ALA A 86 -14.84 7.86 8.99
C ALA A 86 -14.03 8.22 7.73
N TYR A 87 -14.24 9.40 7.12
CA TYR A 87 -13.72 9.74 5.79
C TYR A 87 -12.83 10.99 5.74
N ALA A 88 -12.98 11.94 6.67
CA ALA A 88 -12.15 13.14 6.78
C ALA A 88 -11.89 13.48 8.26
N ASP A 89 -10.61 13.67 8.59
CA ASP A 89 -10.13 14.05 9.93
C ASP A 89 -9.56 15.49 9.90
N SER A 90 -9.38 16.12 11.04
CA SER A 90 -8.58 17.34 11.13
C SER A 90 -7.15 17.05 10.65
N CYS A 91 -6.55 17.92 9.84
CA CYS A 91 -5.17 17.71 9.39
C CYS A 91 -4.16 17.70 10.53
N THR A 92 -4.41 18.46 11.60
CA THR A 92 -3.57 18.50 12.80
C THR A 92 -3.63 17.19 13.56
N ASN A 93 -4.82 16.62 13.76
CA ASN A 93 -4.97 15.26 14.29
C ASN A 93 -4.36 14.25 13.32
N ARG A 94 -4.52 14.48 12.02
CA ARG A 94 -3.86 13.73 10.94
C ARG A 94 -2.36 13.89 10.89
N ALA A 95 -1.72 14.78 11.62
CA ALA A 95 -0.26 14.75 11.66
C ALA A 95 0.27 13.72 12.68
N THR A 96 -0.55 13.26 13.64
CA THR A 96 -0.05 12.59 14.86
C THR A 96 -0.24 11.07 14.93
N LEU A 97 -1.04 10.43 14.06
CA LEU A 97 -1.24 8.95 14.11
C LEU A 97 -0.30 8.15 13.19
N ALA A 98 -0.26 6.84 13.40
CA ALA A 98 0.64 5.90 12.70
C ALA A 98 0.49 5.84 11.16
N ILE A 99 -0.65 6.27 10.60
CA ILE A 99 -0.88 6.37 9.14
C ILE A 99 -0.23 7.62 8.49
N ARG A 100 0.53 8.42 9.24
CA ARG A 100 0.69 9.84 8.91
C ARG A 100 2.12 10.38 8.91
N SER A 101 3.04 9.66 9.56
CA SER A 101 4.47 9.91 9.53
C SER A 101 5.18 8.64 9.14
N SER A 102 6.13 8.74 8.22
CA SER A 102 6.99 7.61 7.93
C SER A 102 7.83 7.17 9.14
N PHE A 103 7.94 7.99 10.20
CA PHE A 103 8.59 7.60 11.45
C PHE A 103 7.80 6.56 12.26
N HIS A 104 6.51 6.38 11.97
CA HIS A 104 5.63 5.47 12.69
C HIS A 104 5.12 4.31 11.82
N MET A 105 5.51 4.28 10.55
CA MET A 105 5.21 3.19 9.65
C MET A 105 6.28 2.11 9.76
N GLY A 106 5.86 0.88 10.06
CA GLY A 106 6.73 -0.30 10.08
C GLY A 106 6.55 -1.16 8.84
N ASP A 107 7.08 -2.38 8.92
CA ASP A 107 6.92 -3.41 7.89
C ASP A 107 5.45 -3.69 7.61
N PHE A 108 5.15 -4.04 6.36
CA PHE A 108 3.78 -4.27 5.91
C PHE A 108 3.63 -5.66 5.28
N PRO A 109 2.65 -6.47 5.71
CA PRO A 109 2.40 -7.78 5.10
C PRO A 109 1.86 -7.60 3.69
N PHE A 110 2.50 -8.25 2.72
CA PHE A 110 2.01 -8.33 1.36
C PHE A 110 1.08 -9.54 1.25
N THR A 111 -0.19 -9.26 0.99
CA THR A 111 -1.28 -10.25 0.93
C THR A 111 -2.15 -10.01 -0.30
N GLY A 112 -3.05 -10.96 -0.62
CA GLY A 112 -4.00 -10.81 -1.72
C GLY A 112 -3.30 -10.54 -3.05
N ILE A 113 -3.61 -9.41 -3.70
CA ILE A 113 -3.01 -9.05 -5.00
C ILE A 113 -1.48 -8.91 -4.93
N PHE A 114 -0.93 -8.63 -3.75
CA PHE A 114 0.51 -8.48 -3.51
C PHE A 114 1.20 -9.75 -3.01
N SER A 115 0.46 -10.84 -2.81
CA SER A 115 1.03 -12.11 -2.38
C SER A 115 2.14 -12.59 -3.33
N ASP A 116 3.11 -13.34 -2.80
CA ASP A 116 4.16 -14.02 -3.57
C ASP A 116 3.81 -15.46 -3.94
N GLU A 117 2.56 -15.85 -3.70
CA GLU A 117 2.02 -17.17 -4.03
C GLU A 117 1.23 -17.15 -5.36
N GLU A 118 1.66 -18.00 -6.30
CA GLU A 118 1.07 -18.11 -7.65
C GLU A 118 -0.43 -18.48 -7.63
N ASN A 119 -0.87 -19.23 -6.62
CA ASN A 119 -2.28 -19.59 -6.48
C ASN A 119 -3.16 -18.46 -5.92
N GLN A 120 -2.58 -17.35 -5.43
CA GLN A 120 -3.32 -16.23 -4.86
C GLN A 120 -3.46 -15.04 -5.83
N THR A 121 -2.48 -14.82 -6.70
CA THR A 121 -2.46 -13.64 -7.57
C THR A 121 -1.68 -13.87 -8.85
N TYR A 122 -2.14 -13.27 -9.94
CA TYR A 122 -1.40 -13.22 -11.21
C TYR A 122 -0.07 -12.45 -11.09
N PHE A 123 0.03 -11.55 -10.10
CA PHE A 123 1.19 -10.67 -9.90
C PHE A 123 2.27 -11.28 -8.99
N TYR A 124 2.19 -12.59 -8.69
CA TYR A 124 3.02 -13.26 -7.68
C TYR A 124 4.53 -13.21 -7.96
N ASN A 125 4.93 -12.94 -9.20
CA ASN A 125 6.33 -12.79 -9.60
C ASN A 125 6.66 -11.41 -10.20
N TRP A 126 5.73 -10.45 -10.12
CA TRP A 126 5.94 -9.06 -10.56
C TRP A 126 6.73 -8.29 -9.50
N ASN A 127 7.32 -7.15 -9.90
CA ASN A 127 7.73 -6.14 -8.92
C ASN A 127 6.47 -5.57 -8.28
N ARG A 128 6.33 -5.73 -6.96
CA ARG A 128 5.14 -5.29 -6.22
C ARG A 128 5.52 -4.16 -5.30
N VAL A 129 4.83 -3.05 -5.44
CA VAL A 129 5.12 -1.82 -4.70
C VAL A 129 3.85 -1.31 -4.05
N ILE A 130 3.95 -0.97 -2.76
CA ILE A 130 2.92 -0.18 -2.05
C ILE A 130 3.54 1.16 -1.66
N VAL A 131 3.07 2.23 -2.27
CA VAL A 131 3.42 3.61 -1.91
C VAL A 131 2.64 4.00 -0.67
N ARG A 132 3.33 4.44 0.38
CA ARG A 132 2.69 4.83 1.63
C ARG A 132 2.05 6.20 1.51
N TYR A 133 0.79 6.27 1.90
CA TYR A 133 0.00 7.49 1.89
C TYR A 133 0.21 8.27 3.19
N CYS A 134 0.71 9.49 3.08
CA CYS A 134 1.03 10.34 4.23
C CYS A 134 0.77 11.84 4.01
N ASP A 135 0.20 12.24 2.86
CA ASP A 135 -0.08 13.65 2.55
C ASP A 135 -1.50 14.09 2.93
N GLY A 136 -2.42 13.14 3.16
CA GLY A 136 -3.81 13.43 3.54
C GLY A 136 -4.65 14.09 2.45
N GLY A 137 -4.15 14.17 1.22
CA GLY A 137 -4.76 14.88 0.10
C GLY A 137 -4.71 14.08 -1.21
N SER A 138 -4.82 12.75 -1.19
CA SER A 138 -4.78 11.90 -2.39
C SER A 138 -3.60 12.15 -3.33
N PHE A 139 -2.40 12.32 -2.78
CA PHE A 139 -1.20 12.61 -3.58
C PHE A 139 -1.32 13.86 -4.47
N SER A 140 -2.25 14.77 -4.20
CA SER A 140 -2.55 15.93 -5.07
C SER A 140 -1.92 17.24 -4.62
N GLY A 141 -1.51 17.34 -3.34
CA GLY A 141 -1.01 18.59 -2.76
C GLY A 141 0.25 19.13 -3.44
N VAL A 142 0.25 20.43 -3.77
CA VAL A 142 1.33 21.15 -4.46
C VAL A 142 1.84 22.37 -3.66
N VAL A 143 1.49 22.48 -2.39
CA VAL A 143 1.76 23.70 -1.61
C VAL A 143 3.24 23.81 -1.25
N ASP A 144 3.86 24.92 -1.63
CA ASP A 144 5.29 25.15 -1.42
C ASP A 144 5.63 25.40 0.05
N GLN A 145 4.90 26.32 0.68
CA GLN A 145 5.13 26.72 2.06
C GLN A 145 4.28 25.89 3.02
N PRO A 146 4.79 25.56 4.23
CA PRO A 146 3.95 24.94 5.24
C PRO A 146 2.81 25.87 5.62
N ASP A 147 1.72 25.28 6.08
CA ASP A 147 0.59 26.01 6.63
C ASP A 147 1.07 26.95 7.75
N PRO A 148 0.75 28.25 7.71
CA PRO A 148 1.33 29.22 8.63
C PRO A 148 0.89 29.01 10.09
N GLU A 149 -0.25 28.36 10.31
CA GLU A 149 -0.82 28.12 11.63
C GLU A 149 -0.41 26.76 12.17
N THR A 150 -0.72 25.70 11.44
CA THR A 150 -0.53 24.30 11.84
C THR A 150 0.89 23.78 11.56
N LYS A 151 1.66 24.48 10.71
CA LYS A 151 3.00 24.08 10.23
C LYS A 151 3.03 22.80 9.38
N LEU A 152 1.88 22.32 8.94
CA LEU A 152 1.77 21.10 8.13
C LEU A 152 2.13 21.31 6.67
N PHE A 153 2.47 20.20 5.99
CA PHE A 153 2.87 20.18 4.59
C PHE A 153 1.85 19.45 3.71
N TYR A 154 1.33 20.14 2.68
CA TYR A 154 0.40 19.56 1.71
C TYR A 154 1.11 19.29 0.37
N ARG A 155 1.92 18.24 0.34
CA ARG A 155 2.91 17.99 -0.73
C ARG A 155 2.77 16.64 -1.44
N GLY A 156 1.55 16.11 -1.50
CA GLY A 156 1.23 14.82 -2.12
C GLY A 156 1.80 14.63 -3.53
N ALA A 157 1.74 15.64 -4.40
CA ALA A 157 2.24 15.53 -5.77
C ALA A 157 3.77 15.37 -5.81
N ARG A 158 4.47 16.02 -4.88
CA ARG A 158 5.93 15.89 -4.74
C ARG A 158 6.30 14.52 -4.19
N ILE A 159 5.52 13.99 -3.24
CA ILE A 159 5.69 12.62 -2.73
C ILE A 159 5.55 11.61 -3.86
N TYR A 160 4.45 11.68 -4.62
CA TYR A 160 4.22 10.79 -5.76
C TYR A 160 5.40 10.85 -6.75
N LYS A 161 5.79 12.05 -7.16
CA LYS A 161 6.92 12.24 -8.08
C LYS A 161 8.23 11.65 -7.54
N ALA A 162 8.54 11.86 -6.27
CA ALA A 162 9.76 11.34 -5.64
C ALA A 162 9.79 9.81 -5.65
N VAL A 163 8.68 9.17 -5.26
CA VAL A 163 8.56 7.72 -5.23
C VAL A 163 8.66 7.13 -6.64
N ILE A 164 7.91 7.67 -7.61
CA ILE A 164 7.98 7.19 -8.99
C ILE A 164 9.39 7.35 -9.57
N THR A 165 10.07 8.48 -9.31
CA THR A 165 11.45 8.70 -9.76
C THR A 165 12.41 7.67 -9.17
N GLU A 166 12.26 7.34 -7.89
CA GLU A 166 13.08 6.32 -7.25
C GLU A 166 12.83 4.92 -7.85
N LEU A 167 11.57 4.55 -8.10
CA LEU A 167 11.22 3.28 -8.73
C LEU A 167 11.77 3.19 -10.16
N MET A 168 11.72 4.30 -10.93
CA MET A 168 12.32 4.39 -12.26
C MET A 168 13.83 4.09 -12.20
N ALA A 169 14.54 4.71 -11.25
CA ALA A 169 15.98 4.47 -11.04
C ALA A 169 16.30 3.04 -10.56
N LYS A 170 15.32 2.34 -9.96
CA LYS A 170 15.44 0.94 -9.51
C LYS A 170 15.11 -0.09 -10.59
N GLY A 171 14.84 0.36 -11.82
CA GLY A 171 14.63 -0.50 -12.99
C GLY A 171 13.22 -0.44 -13.57
N MET A 172 12.30 0.33 -12.97
CA MET A 172 10.97 0.53 -13.58
C MET A 172 11.05 1.29 -14.90
N GLN A 173 12.12 2.04 -15.15
CA GLN A 173 12.36 2.69 -16.45
C GLN A 173 12.48 1.69 -17.61
N ASP A 174 12.89 0.46 -17.33
CA ASP A 174 13.08 -0.62 -18.30
C ASP A 174 11.92 -1.64 -18.24
N ALA A 175 10.81 -1.28 -17.60
CA ALA A 175 9.64 -2.13 -17.46
C ALA A 175 9.03 -2.48 -18.82
N ARG A 176 8.51 -3.69 -18.91
CA ARG A 176 7.65 -4.12 -20.02
C ARG A 176 6.22 -3.62 -19.81
N GLU A 177 5.71 -3.81 -18.59
CA GLU A 177 4.35 -3.44 -18.20
C GLU A 177 4.38 -2.78 -16.82
N VAL A 178 3.60 -1.72 -16.66
CA VAL A 178 3.40 -1.04 -15.37
C VAL A 178 1.90 -0.89 -15.16
N ILE A 179 1.38 -1.44 -14.07
CA ILE A 179 0.03 -1.19 -13.58
C ILE A 179 0.16 -0.21 -12.43
N LEU A 180 -0.43 0.97 -12.61
CA LEU A 180 -0.68 1.91 -11.52
C LEU A 180 -2.07 1.62 -10.96
N ALA A 181 -2.12 1.20 -9.70
CA ALA A 181 -3.33 0.92 -8.96
C ALA A 181 -3.42 1.86 -7.75
N GLY A 182 -4.62 1.96 -7.18
CA GLY A 182 -4.87 2.68 -5.95
C GLY A 182 -5.93 1.97 -5.13
N GLY A 183 -6.11 2.38 -3.88
CA GLY A 183 -7.27 1.99 -3.09
C GLY A 183 -7.76 3.18 -2.29
N SER A 184 -9.07 3.45 -2.31
CA SER A 184 -9.66 4.59 -1.61
C SER A 184 -9.01 5.91 -2.07
N ALA A 185 -8.44 6.71 -1.15
CA ALA A 185 -7.79 7.97 -1.50
C ALA A 185 -6.56 7.85 -2.44
N GLY A 186 -6.05 6.63 -2.68
CA GLY A 186 -5.00 6.41 -3.66
C GLY A 186 -5.47 6.26 -5.11
N GLU A 187 -6.78 6.19 -5.36
CA GLU A 187 -7.41 6.22 -6.71
C GLU A 187 -7.63 7.65 -7.19
#